data_AF-A0A0V8QEQ6-F1
#
_entry.id   AF-A0A0V8QEQ6-F1
#
_cell.length_a   1.000
_cell.length_b   1.000
_cell.length_c   1.000
_cell.angle_alpha   90.00
_cell.angle_beta   90.00
_cell.angle_gamma   90.00
#
_symmetry.space_group_name_H-M   'P 1'
#
loop_
_entity.id
_entity.type
_entity.pdbx_description
1 polymer ?
#
loop_
_entity_poly.entity_id
_entity_poly.type
_entity_poly.pdbx_seq_one_letter_code
_entity_poly.pdbx_strand_id
1 'polypeptide(L)'
;MVDKYKGIAAISGVLVMLSTALAFYLLFENLFDVKIQWISLLFLLLSEAILMAKFLLIRKQTIIADAHISSSVIHIVLVFLAAVLFIVFKEEAAKMFILINVVGLSVLIIADLLIYYTQCHTAENGGEQMDAQKVLYHCISQVQQLSLRHKGTSFYTDLCRIEELLKYSDNTAITGVETKIGELISELSTLLSNENVDSALIYTKTNDIAATIQERTAQMKHIKRGKY
;
A
#
# COMPACT_ATOMS: atom_id res chain seq x y z
N MET A 1 8.74 -9.71 -18.12
CA MET A 1 7.28 -9.98 -18.15
C MET A 1 6.47 -8.69 -18.08
N VAL A 2 6.83 -7.71 -17.23
CA VAL A 2 6.16 -6.39 -17.09
C VAL A 2 6.12 -5.58 -18.40
N ASP A 3 7.17 -5.61 -19.23
CA ASP A 3 7.23 -4.77 -20.45
C ASP A 3 6.28 -5.22 -21.57
N LYS A 4 5.92 -6.51 -21.62
CA LYS A 4 5.00 -7.04 -22.63
C LYS A 4 3.56 -6.53 -22.41
N TYR A 5 3.16 -6.36 -21.15
CA TYR A 5 1.84 -5.82 -20.80
C TYR A 5 1.76 -4.29 -20.98
N LYS A 6 2.88 -3.57 -20.80
CA LYS A 6 2.95 -2.13 -21.10
C LYS A 6 2.72 -1.83 -22.57
N GLY A 7 3.26 -2.65 -23.48
CA GLY A 7 3.03 -2.51 -24.92
C GLY A 7 1.56 -2.70 -25.30
N ILE A 8 0.90 -3.72 -24.75
CA ILE A 8 -0.54 -3.98 -24.97
C ILE A 8 -1.38 -2.83 -24.42
N ALA A 9 -1.06 -2.36 -23.22
CA ALA A 9 -1.74 -1.23 -22.59
C ALA A 9 -1.61 0.06 -23.40
N ALA A 10 -0.41 0.35 -23.92
CA ALA A 10 -0.18 1.51 -24.75
C ALA A 10 -1.02 1.46 -26.05
N ILE A 11 -1.02 0.31 -26.72
CA ILE A 11 -1.84 0.10 -27.94
C ILE A 11 -3.33 0.26 -27.62
N SER A 12 -3.79 -0.30 -26.50
CA SER A 12 -5.19 -0.15 -26.07
C SER A 12 -5.56 1.30 -25.74
N GLY A 13 -4.66 2.07 -25.11
CA GLY A 13 -4.88 3.48 -24.80
C GLY A 13 -4.98 4.33 -26.07
N VAL A 14 -4.11 4.08 -27.05
CA VAL A 14 -4.19 4.75 -28.36
C VAL A 14 -5.49 4.40 -29.10
N LEU A 15 -5.91 3.13 -29.06
CA LEU A 15 -7.18 2.71 -29.66
C LEU A 15 -8.39 3.36 -28.99
N VAL A 16 -8.36 3.54 -27.66
CA VAL A 16 -9.41 4.27 -26.93
C VAL A 16 -9.44 5.73 -27.38
N MET A 17 -8.31 6.43 -27.43
CA MET A 17 -8.26 7.82 -27.93
C MET A 17 -8.78 7.98 -29.35
N LEU A 18 -8.41 7.06 -30.25
CA LEU A 18 -8.92 7.05 -31.62
C LEU A 18 -10.42 6.80 -31.67
N SER A 19 -10.93 5.88 -30.85
CA SER A 19 -12.36 5.59 -30.75
C SER A 19 -13.14 6.76 -30.18
N THR A 20 -12.58 7.47 -29.20
CA THR A 20 -13.15 8.68 -28.60
C THR A 20 -13.20 9.81 -29.61
N ALA A 21 -12.12 10.04 -30.36
CA ALA A 21 -12.10 11.04 -31.44
C ALA A 21 -13.12 10.71 -32.54
N LEU A 22 -13.23 9.43 -32.93
CA LEU A 22 -14.20 8.97 -33.92
C LEU A 22 -15.65 9.10 -33.42
N ALA A 23 -15.92 8.74 -32.16
CA ALA A 23 -17.23 8.90 -31.55
C ALA A 23 -17.63 10.37 -31.47
N PHE A 24 -16.69 11.25 -31.12
CA PHE A 24 -16.90 12.70 -31.12
C PHE A 24 -17.20 13.22 -32.54
N TYR A 25 -16.46 12.75 -33.54
CA TYR A 25 -16.71 13.09 -34.95
C TYR A 25 -18.10 12.64 -35.44
N LEU A 26 -18.53 11.42 -35.08
CA LEU A 26 -19.83 10.89 -35.48
C LEU A 26 -21.01 11.54 -34.74
N LEU A 27 -20.81 12.01 -33.51
CA LEU A 27 -21.86 12.67 -32.73
C LEU A 27 -22.12 14.12 -33.18
N PHE A 28 -21.16 14.77 -33.84
CA PHE A 28 -21.26 16.20 -34.16
C PHE A 28 -21.06 16.44 -35.66
N GLU A 29 -22.17 16.70 -36.36
CA GLU A 29 -22.21 16.91 -37.83
C GLU A 29 -21.34 18.09 -38.34
N ASN A 30 -20.98 19.05 -37.47
CA ASN A 30 -20.21 20.25 -37.82
C ASN A 30 -18.97 20.47 -36.93
N LEU A 31 -18.20 19.40 -36.68
CA LEU A 31 -17.00 19.44 -35.82
C LEU A 31 -15.97 20.52 -36.20
N PHE A 32 -15.94 20.95 -37.46
CA PHE A 32 -14.95 21.90 -37.99
C PHE A 32 -15.39 23.37 -37.93
N ASP A 33 -16.67 23.65 -37.70
CA ASP A 33 -17.18 25.04 -37.67
C ASP A 33 -17.18 25.64 -36.26
N VAL A 34 -17.30 24.82 -35.22
CA VAL A 34 -17.52 25.30 -33.84
C VAL A 34 -16.27 25.11 -32.96
N LYS A 35 -15.62 26.23 -32.60
CA LYS A 35 -14.40 26.24 -31.76
C LYS A 35 -14.54 25.52 -30.42
N ILE A 36 -15.75 25.44 -29.84
CA ILE A 36 -16.00 24.79 -28.55
C ILE A 36 -15.85 23.27 -28.59
N GLN A 37 -16.13 22.65 -29.74
CA GLN A 37 -16.07 21.20 -29.92
C GLN A 37 -14.61 20.72 -29.92
N TRP A 38 -13.71 21.48 -30.53
CA TRP A 38 -12.25 21.23 -30.48
C TRP A 38 -11.68 21.34 -29.07
N ILE A 39 -12.12 22.34 -28.30
CA ILE A 39 -11.67 22.52 -26.91
C ILE A 39 -12.16 21.36 -26.04
N SER A 40 -13.39 20.89 -26.25
CA SER A 40 -13.96 19.72 -25.55
C SER A 40 -13.19 18.44 -25.87
N LEU A 41 -12.92 18.20 -27.16
CA LEU A 41 -12.14 17.06 -27.61
C LEU A 41 -10.72 17.09 -27.03
N LEU A 42 -10.09 18.26 -26.97
CA LEU A 42 -8.76 18.44 -26.38
C LEU A 42 -8.73 18.04 -24.90
N PHE A 43 -9.68 18.51 -24.08
CA PHE A 43 -9.74 18.14 -22.66
C PHE A 43 -10.00 16.64 -22.45
N LEU A 44 -10.85 16.04 -23.29
CA LEU A 44 -11.15 14.62 -23.22
C LEU A 44 -9.91 13.77 -23.55
N LEU A 45 -9.23 14.10 -24.66
CA LEU A 45 -7.97 13.44 -25.05
C LEU A 45 -6.85 13.65 -24.02
N LEU A 46 -6.77 14.85 -23.42
CA LEU A 46 -5.80 15.13 -22.36
C LEU A 46 -6.06 14.25 -21.13
N SER A 47 -7.33 14.08 -20.74
CA SER A 47 -7.71 13.23 -19.62
C SER A 47 -7.41 11.74 -19.89
N GLU A 48 -7.65 11.28 -21.12
CA GLU A 48 -7.27 9.92 -21.55
C GLU A 48 -5.75 9.72 -21.57
N ALA A 49 -4.98 10.74 -21.97
CA ALA A 49 -3.53 10.70 -21.96
C ALA A 49 -2.98 10.61 -20.53
N ILE A 50 -3.58 11.33 -19.59
CA ILE A 50 -3.24 11.24 -18.16
C ILE A 50 -3.56 9.83 -17.63
N LEU A 51 -4.72 9.26 -17.95
CA LEU A 51 -5.08 7.90 -17.57
C LEU A 51 -4.07 6.87 -18.13
N MET A 52 -3.73 6.98 -19.40
CA MET A 52 -2.75 6.12 -20.07
C MET A 52 -1.36 6.24 -19.41
N ALA A 53 -0.90 7.46 -19.12
CA ALA A 53 0.36 7.69 -18.43
C ALA A 53 0.37 7.04 -17.04
N LYS A 54 -0.71 7.17 -16.26
CA LYS A 54 -0.86 6.51 -14.96
C LYS A 54 -0.78 5.00 -15.07
N PHE A 55 -1.50 4.41 -16.02
CA PHE A 55 -1.50 2.96 -16.23
C PHE A 55 -0.10 2.43 -16.59
N LEU A 56 0.69 3.19 -17.37
CA LEU A 56 2.05 2.81 -17.75
C LEU A 56 3.07 2.97 -16.61
N LEU A 57 2.86 3.94 -15.71
CA LEU A 57 3.74 4.23 -14.57
C LEU A 57 3.51 3.28 -13.39
N ILE A 58 2.31 2.73 -13.23
CA ILE A 58 1.99 1.76 -12.18
C ILE A 58 2.76 0.45 -12.42
N ARG A 59 3.77 0.20 -11.58
CA ARG A 59 4.65 -0.99 -11.68
C ARG A 59 4.12 -2.22 -10.95
N LYS A 60 3.25 -2.02 -9.95
CA LYS A 60 2.55 -3.08 -9.19
C LYS A 60 1.12 -2.64 -8.94
N GLN A 61 0.16 -3.53 -9.22
CA GLN A 61 -1.23 -3.34 -8.81
C GLN A 61 -1.34 -3.46 -7.30
N THR A 62 -1.71 -2.34 -6.67
CA THR A 62 -2.05 -2.23 -5.26
C THR A 62 -3.40 -1.51 -5.19
N ILE A 63 -4.09 -1.60 -4.05
CA ILE A 63 -5.37 -0.90 -3.83
C ILE A 63 -5.24 0.61 -4.12
N ILE A 64 -4.07 1.19 -3.85
CA ILE A 64 -3.74 2.59 -4.10
C ILE A 64 -3.59 2.88 -5.60
N ALA A 65 -2.99 1.95 -6.35
CA ALA A 65 -2.92 2.04 -7.81
C ALA A 65 -4.31 1.98 -8.46
N ASP A 66 -5.21 1.16 -7.93
CA ASP A 66 -6.59 1.07 -8.41
C ASP A 66 -7.40 2.34 -8.10
N ALA A 67 -7.10 3.02 -6.98
CA ALA A 67 -7.68 4.31 -6.64
C ALA A 67 -7.27 5.42 -7.64
N HIS A 68 -5.99 5.45 -8.05
CA HIS A 68 -5.52 6.39 -9.09
C HIS A 68 -6.23 6.17 -10.44
N ILE A 69 -6.44 4.91 -10.84
CA ILE A 69 -7.13 4.57 -12.09
C ILE A 69 -8.61 4.96 -11.99
N SER A 70 -9.27 4.62 -10.89
CA SER A 70 -10.70 4.88 -10.69
C SER A 70 -11.01 6.39 -10.66
N SER A 71 -10.17 7.20 -10.01
CA SER A 71 -10.28 8.67 -10.01
C SER A 71 -10.23 9.24 -11.44
N SER A 72 -9.29 8.78 -12.26
CA SER A 72 -9.18 9.20 -13.66
C SER A 72 -10.36 8.76 -14.52
N VAL A 73 -10.89 7.54 -14.33
CA VAL A 73 -12.08 7.08 -15.05
C VAL A 73 -13.30 7.94 -14.71
N ILE A 74 -13.51 8.24 -13.42
CA ILE A 74 -14.61 9.12 -12.99
C ILE A 74 -14.47 10.50 -13.62
N HIS A 75 -13.27 11.06 -13.67
CA HIS A 75 -13.03 12.36 -14.29
C HIS A 75 -13.32 12.36 -15.80
N ILE A 76 -12.90 11.33 -16.54
CA ILE A 76 -13.22 11.20 -17.97
C ILE A 76 -14.74 11.15 -18.18
N VAL A 77 -15.47 10.39 -17.36
CA VAL A 77 -16.94 10.31 -17.43
C VAL A 77 -17.57 11.68 -17.16
N LEU A 78 -17.09 12.42 -16.16
CA LEU A 78 -17.58 13.77 -15.85
C LEU A 78 -17.32 14.77 -16.97
N VAL A 79 -16.10 14.76 -17.54
CA VAL A 79 -15.73 15.61 -18.69
C VAL A 79 -16.58 15.28 -19.91
N PHE A 80 -16.82 13.99 -20.17
CA PHE A 80 -17.69 13.55 -21.26
C PHE A 80 -19.15 14.00 -21.07
N LEU A 81 -19.71 13.81 -19.87
CA LEU A 81 -21.07 14.28 -19.55
C LEU A 81 -21.19 15.80 -19.67
N ALA A 82 -20.20 16.54 -19.17
CA ALA A 82 -20.16 17.99 -19.31
C ALA A 82 -20.09 18.40 -20.80
N ALA A 83 -19.30 17.69 -21.62
CA ALA A 83 -19.20 17.96 -23.05
C ALA A 83 -20.54 17.74 -23.76
N VAL A 84 -21.25 16.64 -23.47
CA VAL A 84 -22.58 16.36 -24.03
C VAL A 84 -23.59 17.42 -23.61
N LEU A 85 -23.63 17.78 -22.32
CA LEU A 85 -24.58 18.78 -21.80
C LEU A 85 -24.37 20.17 -22.45
N PHE A 86 -23.13 20.64 -22.53
CA PHE A 86 -22.87 21.97 -23.10
C PHE A 86 -23.13 22.06 -24.60
N ILE A 87 -23.06 20.94 -25.32
CA ILE A 87 -23.43 20.90 -26.74
C ILE A 87 -24.96 20.93 -26.91
N VAL A 88 -25.72 20.34 -25.97
CA VAL A 88 -27.19 20.40 -25.96
C VAL A 88 -27.72 21.81 -25.59
N PHE A 89 -27.03 22.57 -24.74
CA PHE A 89 -27.49 23.88 -24.23
C PHE A 89 -27.00 25.13 -24.99
N LYS A 90 -26.40 24.99 -26.18
CA LYS A 90 -25.89 26.06 -27.08
C LYS A 90 -24.74 26.94 -26.56
N GLU A 91 -24.07 27.61 -27.51
CA GLU A 91 -22.74 28.28 -27.46
C GLU A 91 -22.50 29.35 -26.38
N GLU A 92 -23.52 29.94 -25.77
CA GLU A 92 -23.36 31.12 -24.90
C GLU A 92 -22.57 30.83 -23.60
N ALA A 93 -22.41 29.56 -23.23
CA ALA A 93 -21.76 29.15 -21.99
C ALA A 93 -20.31 28.64 -22.17
N ALA A 94 -19.66 28.90 -23.32
CA ALA A 94 -18.30 28.40 -23.62
C ALA A 94 -17.25 28.70 -22.54
N LYS A 95 -17.30 29.89 -21.93
CA LYS A 95 -16.37 30.27 -20.84
C LYS A 95 -16.60 29.45 -19.57
N MET A 96 -17.86 29.16 -19.22
CA MET A 96 -18.21 28.30 -18.08
C MET A 96 -17.78 26.86 -18.33
N PHE A 97 -17.92 26.35 -19.55
CA PHE A 97 -17.46 25.01 -19.91
C PHE A 97 -15.95 24.84 -19.71
N ILE A 98 -15.16 25.77 -20.23
CA ILE A 98 -13.70 25.76 -20.07
C ILE A 98 -13.34 25.85 -18.60
N LEU A 99 -14.01 26.73 -17.84
CA LEU A 99 -13.78 26.87 -16.41
C LEU A 99 -14.05 25.57 -15.64
N ILE A 100 -15.17 24.88 -15.91
CA ILE A 100 -15.52 23.60 -15.26
C ILE A 100 -14.48 22.53 -15.58
N ASN A 101 -14.03 22.42 -16.83
CA ASN A 101 -13.01 21.43 -17.21
C ASN A 101 -11.64 21.73 -16.58
N VAL A 102 -11.22 23.00 -16.54
CA VAL A 102 -9.97 23.41 -15.88
C VAL A 102 -10.03 23.17 -14.38
N VAL A 103 -11.15 23.49 -13.72
CA VAL A 103 -11.36 23.23 -12.30
C VAL A 103 -11.38 21.72 -12.04
N GLY A 104 -12.09 20.94 -12.86
CA GLY A 104 -12.13 19.49 -12.75
C GLY A 104 -10.74 18.86 -12.88
N LEU A 105 -9.95 19.30 -13.86
CA LEU A 105 -8.57 18.83 -14.05
C LEU A 105 -7.71 19.19 -12.83
N SER A 106 -7.88 20.39 -12.28
CA SER A 106 -7.17 20.84 -11.08
C SER A 106 -7.52 19.97 -9.87
N VAL A 107 -8.80 19.64 -9.68
CA VAL A 107 -9.26 18.73 -8.61
C VAL A 107 -8.66 17.33 -8.80
N LEU A 108 -8.58 16.83 -10.02
CA LEU A 108 -7.95 15.53 -10.30
C LEU A 108 -6.47 15.53 -9.92
N ILE A 109 -5.71 16.58 -10.28
CA ILE A 109 -4.29 16.71 -9.92
C ILE A 109 -4.12 16.74 -8.39
N ILE A 110 -4.98 17.48 -7.68
CA ILE A 110 -4.95 17.53 -6.21
C ILE A 110 -5.25 16.15 -5.60
N ALA A 111 -6.27 15.45 -6.13
CA ALA A 111 -6.61 14.10 -5.67
C ALA A 111 -5.45 13.13 -5.91
N ASP A 112 -4.77 13.21 -7.06
CA ASP A 112 -3.59 12.40 -7.34
C ASP A 112 -2.41 12.69 -6.40
N LEU A 113 -2.17 13.96 -6.09
CA LEU A 113 -1.14 14.36 -5.12
C LEU A 113 -1.46 13.79 -3.72
N LEU A 114 -2.72 13.83 -3.30
CA LEU A 114 -3.16 13.25 -2.04
C LEU A 114 -2.95 11.73 -2.02
N ILE A 115 -3.38 11.03 -3.07
CA ILE A 115 -3.19 9.58 -3.16
C ILE A 115 -1.69 9.24 -3.18
N TYR A 116 -0.86 9.97 -3.93
CA TYR A 116 0.59 9.78 -3.96
C TYR A 116 1.22 10.01 -2.57
N TYR A 117 0.83 11.07 -1.88
CA TYR A 117 1.29 11.35 -0.53
C TYR A 117 0.94 10.20 0.43
N THR A 118 -0.31 9.70 0.38
CA THR A 118 -0.71 8.55 1.19
C THR A 118 0.05 7.28 0.82
N GLN A 119 0.41 7.10 -0.45
CA GLN A 119 1.22 5.97 -0.90
C GLN A 119 2.63 6.01 -0.30
N CYS A 120 3.30 7.16 -0.38
CA CYS A 120 4.63 7.35 0.21
C CYS A 120 4.59 7.13 1.72
N HIS A 121 3.62 7.74 2.41
CA HIS A 121 3.49 7.62 3.86
C HIS A 121 3.15 6.19 4.31
N THR A 122 2.33 5.46 3.55
CA THR A 122 1.98 4.06 3.86
C THR A 122 3.13 3.11 3.53
N ALA A 123 3.91 3.38 2.48
CA ALA A 123 5.08 2.56 2.14
C ALA A 123 6.18 2.66 3.19
N GLU A 124 6.42 3.85 3.73
CA GLU A 124 7.41 4.09 4.78
C GLU A 124 7.01 3.39 6.09
N ASN A 125 5.79 3.63 6.58
CA ASN A 125 5.28 2.95 7.79
C ASN A 125 5.09 1.43 7.59
N GLY A 126 4.66 1.01 6.40
CA GLY A 126 4.41 -0.40 6.07
C GLY A 126 5.69 -1.22 5.93
N GLY A 127 6.78 -0.62 5.44
CA GLY A 127 8.10 -1.26 5.38
C GLY A 127 8.61 -1.61 6.77
N GLU A 128 8.58 -0.64 7.70
CA GLU A 128 8.97 -0.85 9.09
C GLU A 128 8.12 -1.93 9.78
N GLN A 129 6.81 -1.95 9.53
CA GLN A 129 5.91 -2.95 10.09
C GLN A 129 6.17 -4.36 9.52
N MET A 130 6.43 -4.47 8.20
CA MET A 130 6.75 -5.75 7.57
C MET A 130 8.06 -6.35 8.11
N ASP A 131 9.07 -5.52 8.33
CA ASP A 131 10.34 -5.99 8.87
C ASP A 131 10.22 -6.36 10.36
N ALA A 132 9.44 -5.61 11.15
CA ALA A 132 9.08 -6.00 12.52
C ALA A 132 8.45 -7.40 12.56
N GLN A 133 7.49 -7.63 11.68
CA GLN A 133 6.74 -8.88 11.63
C GLN A 133 7.62 -10.06 11.23
N LYS A 134 8.56 -9.88 10.30
CA LYS A 134 9.52 -10.94 9.92
C LYS A 134 10.41 -11.35 11.10
N VAL A 135 10.98 -10.39 11.82
CA VAL A 135 11.86 -10.68 12.97
C VAL A 135 11.08 -11.38 14.08
N LEU A 136 9.87 -10.93 14.39
CA LEU A 136 9.03 -11.56 15.39
C LEU A 136 8.64 -13.00 15.00
N TYR A 137 8.28 -13.21 13.74
CA TYR A 137 7.92 -14.53 13.22
C TYR A 137 9.10 -15.51 13.29
N HIS A 138 10.32 -15.04 12.99
CA HIS A 138 11.53 -15.83 13.16
C HIS A 138 11.74 -16.26 14.62
N CYS A 139 11.58 -15.34 15.57
CA CYS A 139 11.68 -15.64 17.00
C CYS A 139 10.63 -16.67 17.46
N ILE A 140 9.37 -16.50 17.02
CA ILE A 140 8.27 -17.44 17.31
C ILE A 140 8.61 -18.83 16.76
N SER A 141 9.07 -18.91 15.51
CA SER A 141 9.49 -20.17 14.87
C SER A 141 10.59 -20.88 15.66
N GLN A 142 11.60 -20.14 16.14
CA GLN A 142 12.70 -20.73 16.91
C GLN A 142 12.21 -21.29 18.26
N VAL A 143 11.37 -20.55 18.98
CA VAL A 143 10.80 -21.02 20.26
C VAL A 143 9.87 -22.22 20.05
N GLN A 144 9.08 -22.23 18.98
CA GLN A 144 8.24 -23.38 18.61
C GLN A 144 9.06 -24.65 18.34
N GLN A 145 10.20 -24.52 17.64
CA GLN A 145 11.08 -25.66 17.41
C GLN A 145 11.70 -26.16 18.72
N LEU A 146 12.08 -25.25 19.61
CA LEU A 146 12.63 -25.60 20.93
C LEU A 146 11.60 -26.28 21.83
N SER A 147 10.35 -25.77 21.86
CA SER A 147 9.26 -26.34 22.66
C SER A 147 8.91 -27.75 22.18
N LEU A 148 8.83 -27.98 20.86
CA LEU A 148 8.61 -29.30 20.28
C LEU A 148 9.74 -30.28 20.59
N ARG A 149 11.00 -29.84 20.49
CA ARG A 149 12.19 -30.68 20.77
C ARG A 149 12.29 -31.10 22.24
N HIS A 150 11.79 -30.27 23.15
CA HIS A 150 11.89 -30.48 24.60
C HIS A 150 10.54 -30.83 25.25
N LYS A 151 9.58 -31.35 24.49
CA LYS A 151 8.22 -31.68 24.95
C LYS A 151 8.16 -32.60 26.17
N GLY A 152 9.20 -33.41 26.40
CA GLY A 152 9.31 -34.32 27.55
C GLY A 152 10.11 -33.78 28.74
N THR A 153 10.61 -32.54 28.71
CA THR A 153 11.44 -31.98 29.79
C THR A 153 10.65 -31.02 30.69
N SER A 154 11.21 -30.71 31.86
CA SER A 154 10.64 -29.74 32.80
C SER A 154 10.59 -28.29 32.26
N PHE A 155 11.25 -28.02 31.14
CA PHE A 155 11.33 -26.69 30.52
C PHE A 155 10.25 -26.45 29.46
N TYR A 156 9.49 -27.50 29.08
CA TYR A 156 8.44 -27.40 28.05
C TYR A 156 7.41 -26.32 28.36
N THR A 157 6.93 -26.26 29.62
CA THR A 157 5.92 -25.31 30.06
C THR A 157 6.38 -23.87 29.90
N ASP A 158 7.64 -23.58 30.23
CA ASP A 158 8.18 -22.22 30.13
C ASP A 158 8.47 -21.81 28.69
N LEU A 159 8.90 -22.76 27.84
CA LEU A 159 9.04 -22.53 26.39
C LEU A 159 7.69 -22.24 25.74
N CYS A 160 6.62 -22.96 26.10
CA CYS A 160 5.27 -22.66 25.65
C CYS A 160 4.79 -21.28 26.14
N ARG A 161 5.15 -20.89 27.37
CA ARG A 161 4.84 -19.55 27.88
C ARG A 161 5.51 -18.45 27.05
N ILE A 162 6.78 -18.62 26.68
CA ILE A 162 7.49 -17.66 25.81
C ILE A 162 6.86 -17.61 24.42
N GLU A 163 6.52 -18.76 23.84
CA GLU A 163 5.84 -18.83 22.55
C GLU A 163 4.54 -18.02 22.57
N GLU A 164 3.72 -18.23 23.60
CA GLU A 164 2.44 -17.55 23.76
C GLU A 164 2.62 -16.03 23.94
N LEU A 165 3.59 -15.62 24.76
CA LEU A 165 3.92 -14.21 24.96
C LEU A 165 4.39 -13.52 23.67
N LEU A 166 5.18 -14.20 22.84
CA LEU A 166 5.60 -13.66 21.53
C LEU A 166 4.43 -13.59 20.55
N LYS A 167 3.57 -14.62 20.51
CA LYS A 167 2.43 -14.70 19.60
C LYS A 167 1.39 -13.61 19.86
N TYR A 168 1.17 -13.27 21.13
CA TYR A 168 0.26 -12.19 21.52
C TYR A 168 0.96 -10.84 21.73
N SER A 169 2.27 -10.77 21.46
CA SER A 169 2.97 -9.49 21.45
C SER A 169 2.58 -8.72 20.21
N ASP A 170 2.31 -7.44 20.40
CA ASP A 170 1.90 -6.52 19.35
C ASP A 170 3.00 -6.46 18.27
N ASN A 171 2.65 -6.56 16.98
CA ASN A 171 3.62 -6.71 15.88
C ASN A 171 3.64 -5.49 14.95
N THR A 172 3.08 -4.36 15.39
CA THR A 172 2.89 -3.18 14.54
C THR A 172 4.12 -2.28 14.40
N ALA A 173 5.17 -2.47 15.21
CA ALA A 173 6.37 -1.62 15.19
C ALA A 173 7.62 -2.36 15.69
N ILE A 174 8.80 -1.91 15.23
CA ILE A 174 10.12 -2.31 15.75
C ILE A 174 10.46 -1.42 16.94
N THR A 175 10.85 -2.03 18.04
CA THR A 175 11.30 -1.32 19.26
C THR A 175 12.82 -1.37 19.43
N GLY A 176 13.52 -2.18 18.62
CA GLY A 176 14.95 -2.47 18.76
C GLY A 176 15.23 -3.56 19.79
N VAL A 177 14.23 -3.98 20.55
CA VAL A 177 14.30 -5.06 21.55
C VAL A 177 14.21 -6.45 20.88
N GLU A 178 13.74 -6.51 19.63
CA GLU A 178 13.51 -7.75 18.89
C GLU A 178 14.81 -8.52 18.58
N THR A 179 15.92 -7.82 18.31
CA THR A 179 17.24 -8.45 18.12
C THR A 179 17.75 -9.09 19.41
N LYS A 180 17.59 -8.40 20.54
CA LYS A 180 17.95 -8.90 21.87
C LYS A 180 17.12 -10.14 22.25
N ILE A 181 15.83 -10.17 21.89
CA ILE A 181 14.97 -11.36 22.06
C ILE A 181 15.52 -12.53 21.24
N GLY A 182 15.88 -12.30 19.98
CA GLY A 182 16.46 -13.34 19.11
C GLY A 182 17.80 -13.88 19.59
N GLU A 183 18.67 -13.02 20.11
CA GLU A 183 19.95 -13.40 20.73
C GLU A 183 19.72 -14.28 21.97
N LEU A 184 18.84 -13.87 22.88
CA LEU A 184 18.52 -14.64 24.08
C LEU A 184 17.89 -16.01 23.77
N ILE A 185 17.05 -16.09 22.73
CA ILE A 185 16.48 -17.38 22.25
C ILE A 185 17.57 -18.27 21.66
N SER A 186 18.53 -17.70 20.93
CA SER A 186 19.65 -18.44 20.37
C SER A 186 20.58 -18.97 21.46
N GLU A 187 20.87 -18.15 22.47
CA GLU A 187 21.60 -18.57 23.67
C GLU A 187 20.86 -19.69 24.41
N LEU A 188 19.55 -19.56 24.62
CA LEU A 188 18.73 -20.60 25.24
C LEU A 188 18.79 -21.91 24.45
N SER A 189 18.77 -21.85 23.11
CA SER A 189 18.95 -23.02 22.24
C SER A 189 20.31 -23.70 22.44
N THR A 190 21.38 -22.93 22.59
CA THR A 190 22.72 -23.49 22.83
C THR A 190 22.83 -24.14 24.21
N LEU A 191 22.22 -23.54 25.24
CA LEU A 191 22.19 -24.06 26.60
C LEU A 191 21.38 -25.36 26.70
N LEU A 192 20.23 -25.43 26.03
CA LEU A 192 19.39 -26.62 25.99
C LEU A 192 20.01 -27.78 25.19
N SER A 193 20.96 -27.49 24.30
CA SER A 193 21.66 -28.53 23.51
C SER A 193 22.86 -29.15 24.24
N ASN A 194 23.20 -28.65 25.43
CA ASN A 194 24.41 -29.02 26.15
C ASN A 194 24.03 -29.78 27.44
N GLU A 195 24.32 -31.09 27.49
CA GLU A 195 23.80 -32.03 28.51
C GLU A 195 24.24 -31.73 29.95
N ASN A 196 25.25 -30.88 30.15
CA ASN A 196 25.85 -30.56 31.45
C ASN A 196 25.46 -29.18 32.03
N VAL A 197 24.44 -28.53 31.48
CA VAL A 197 24.06 -27.17 31.90
C VAL A 197 23.17 -27.19 33.13
N ASP A 198 23.47 -26.31 34.09
CA ASP A 198 22.67 -26.10 35.30
C ASP A 198 21.24 -25.67 34.93
N SER A 199 20.26 -26.44 35.39
CA SER A 199 18.84 -26.15 35.26
C SER A 199 18.47 -24.74 35.76
N ALA A 200 19.15 -24.23 36.79
CA ALA A 200 18.91 -22.88 37.31
C ALA A 200 19.27 -21.80 36.28
N LEU A 201 20.34 -22.01 35.50
CA LEU A 201 20.77 -21.10 34.44
C LEU A 201 19.72 -21.05 33.30
N ILE A 202 19.13 -22.20 32.96
CA ILE A 202 18.06 -22.30 31.96
C ILE A 202 16.82 -21.52 32.44
N TYR A 203 16.40 -21.70 33.70
CA TYR A 203 15.27 -20.93 34.26
C TYR A 203 15.52 -19.41 34.29
N THR A 204 16.74 -18.96 34.63
CA THR A 204 17.08 -17.53 34.59
C THR A 204 16.95 -16.94 33.19
N LYS A 205 17.50 -17.61 32.17
CA LYS A 205 17.39 -17.17 30.76
C LYS A 205 15.95 -17.15 30.25
N THR A 206 15.15 -18.12 30.67
CA THR A 206 13.74 -18.21 30.27
C THR A 206 12.92 -17.05 30.88
N ASN A 207 13.25 -16.64 32.10
CA ASN A 207 12.69 -15.43 32.73
C ASN A 207 13.20 -14.13 32.11
N ASP A 208 14.48 -14.05 31.74
CA ASP A 208 15.05 -12.88 31.06
C ASP A 208 14.36 -12.62 29.71
N ILE A 209 14.08 -13.68 28.95
CA ILE A 209 13.32 -13.60 27.69
C ILE A 209 11.90 -13.08 27.97
N ALA A 210 11.21 -13.63 28.97
CA ALA A 210 9.86 -13.20 29.33
C ALA A 210 9.83 -11.72 29.77
N ALA A 211 10.80 -11.28 30.57
CA ALA A 211 10.95 -9.89 30.99
C ALA A 211 11.22 -8.95 29.79
N THR A 212 12.07 -9.37 28.86
CA THR A 212 12.39 -8.61 27.65
C THR A 212 11.16 -8.47 26.73
N ILE A 213 10.31 -9.49 26.63
CA ILE A 213 9.04 -9.43 25.89
C ILE A 213 8.04 -8.46 26.58
N GLN A 214 8.02 -8.44 27.92
CA GLN A 214 7.20 -7.48 28.67
C GLN A 214 7.70 -6.04 28.50
N GLU A 215 9.02 -5.83 28.51
CA GLU A 215 9.64 -4.52 28.24
C GLU A 215 9.23 -4.00 26.85
N ARG A 216 9.34 -4.85 25.83
CA ARG A 216 8.85 -4.56 24.48
C ARG A 216 7.37 -4.16 24.48
N THR A 217 6.53 -4.91 25.17
CA THR A 217 5.09 -4.62 25.27
C THR A 217 4.81 -3.26 25.92
N ALA A 218 5.61 -2.86 26.92
CA ALA A 218 5.50 -1.55 27.54
C ALA A 218 5.98 -0.41 26.60
N GLN A 219 7.10 -0.60 25.90
CA GLN A 219 7.60 0.36 24.93
C GLN A 219 6.61 0.58 23.77
N MET A 220 5.97 -0.49 23.29
CA MET A 220 4.93 -0.38 22.26
C MET A 220 3.70 0.42 22.72
N LYS A 221 3.29 0.30 23.99
CA LYS A 221 2.23 1.14 24.56
C LYS A 221 2.61 2.62 24.57
N HIS A 222 3.89 2.94 24.82
CA HIS A 222 4.40 4.30 24.77
C HIS A 222 4.44 4.86 23.35
N ILE A 223 4.92 4.08 22.37
CA ILE A 223 4.94 4.47 20.95
C ILE A 223 3.52 4.77 20.44
N LYS A 224 2.53 3.95 20.81
CA LYS A 224 1.13 4.17 20.43
C LYS A 224 0.50 5.39 21.12
N ARG A 225 0.97 5.78 22.31
CA ARG A 225 0.51 7.00 23.02
C ARG A 225 1.14 8.28 22.48
N GLY A 226 2.38 8.22 21.97
CA GLY A 226 3.09 9.39 21.42
C GLY A 226 2.74 9.75 19.98
N LYS A 227 1.87 8.98 19.30
CA LYS A 227 1.39 9.23 17.92
C LYS A 227 0.01 9.91 17.87
N TYR A 228 -0.50 10.45 18.98
CA TYR A 228 -1.71 11.28 19.04
C TYR A 228 -1.35 12.76 19.19
#